data_AF-A0A6P1ZB66-F1
#
_entry.id   AF-A0A6P1ZB66-F1
#
_cell.length_a   1.000
_cell.length_b   1.000
_cell.length_c   1.000
_cell.angle_alpha   90.00
_cell.angle_beta   90.00
_cell.angle_gamma   90.00
#
_symmetry.space_group_name_H-M   'P 1'
#
loop_
_entity.id
_entity.type
_entity.pdbx_description
1 polymer ?
#
loop_
_entity_poly.entity_id
_entity_poly.type
_entity_poly.pdbx_seq_one_letter_code
_entity_poly.pdbx_strand_id
1 'polypeptide(L)'
;MANDADVDDGTVLSGASPGALDGVYGKLTRGEDAADTYTLDNDSQAVQALCFGETAQENFSYATTDGIAATAGELTFTVECQNYIPILYAPIADHTVQTNTAVSWPIPAGTFSSSDQNATLTYSATRADCTALPGWLQFDSETQTFSVHVPTDAEVSVDIKVFASDGHGDDSYASDVF
;
A
#
# COMPACT_ATOMS: atom_id res chain seq x y z
N MET A 1 40.95 -22.09 1.02
CA MET A 1 39.51 -22.38 0.87
C MET A 1 39.27 -22.39 -0.64
N ALA A 2 39.53 -23.45 -1.41
CA ALA A 2 39.30 -24.90 -1.28
C ALA A 2 37.84 -25.33 -1.50
N ASN A 3 37.46 -25.44 -2.78
CA ASN A 3 36.70 -26.51 -3.46
C ASN A 3 35.96 -25.89 -4.66
N ASP A 4 35.93 -26.45 -5.87
CA ASP A 4 36.36 -27.76 -6.34
C ASP A 4 37.49 -27.64 -7.38
N ALA A 5 38.23 -28.73 -7.53
CA ALA A 5 39.11 -28.96 -8.66
C ALA A 5 38.61 -30.25 -9.31
N ASP A 6 38.21 -30.11 -10.58
CA ASP A 6 37.82 -31.19 -11.47
C ASP A 6 38.98 -32.19 -11.65
N VAL A 7 38.65 -33.49 -11.65
CA VAL A 7 39.60 -34.60 -11.85
C VAL A 7 39.62 -35.10 -13.31
N ASP A 8 38.71 -34.61 -14.16
CA ASP A 8 38.63 -34.96 -15.56
C ASP A 8 38.84 -33.72 -16.44
N ASP A 9 39.98 -33.68 -17.13
CA ASP A 9 40.41 -32.59 -18.01
C ASP A 9 39.36 -32.25 -19.09
N GLY A 10 38.60 -31.16 -18.91
CA GLY A 10 38.05 -30.39 -20.05
C GLY A 10 36.54 -30.15 -20.15
N THR A 11 35.72 -30.33 -19.10
CA THR A 11 34.27 -30.03 -19.20
C THR A 11 33.80 -28.92 -18.26
N VAL A 12 33.47 -27.77 -18.86
CA VAL A 12 32.87 -26.62 -18.16
C VAL A 12 31.44 -26.95 -17.75
N LEU A 13 31.08 -26.66 -16.51
CA LEU A 13 29.72 -26.68 -15.99
C LEU A 13 28.83 -25.73 -16.83
N SER A 14 28.14 -26.25 -17.85
CA SER A 14 27.27 -25.45 -18.72
C SER A 14 25.86 -25.39 -18.13
N GLY A 15 25.73 -24.74 -16.98
CA GLY A 15 24.45 -24.47 -16.33
C GLY A 15 24.00 -23.04 -16.57
N ALA A 16 23.06 -22.86 -17.49
CA ALA A 16 22.36 -21.63 -17.85
C ALA A 16 23.15 -20.59 -18.67
N SER A 17 22.67 -20.30 -19.88
CA SER A 17 23.12 -19.17 -20.66
C SER A 17 22.96 -17.88 -19.83
N PRO A 18 24.00 -17.04 -19.69
CA PRO A 18 23.86 -15.70 -19.15
C PRO A 18 22.75 -14.98 -19.91
N GLY A 19 21.78 -14.45 -19.18
CA GLY A 19 20.55 -14.04 -19.83
C GLY A 19 19.54 -13.41 -18.89
N ALA A 20 18.73 -12.55 -19.50
CA ALA A 20 17.58 -11.91 -18.90
C ALA A 20 16.33 -12.75 -19.20
N LEU A 21 15.62 -13.16 -18.17
CA LEU A 21 14.31 -13.81 -18.23
C LEU A 21 13.27 -12.80 -17.77
N ASP A 22 12.43 -12.36 -18.70
CA ASP A 22 11.28 -11.50 -18.37
C ASP A 22 10.19 -12.35 -17.72
N GLY A 23 9.80 -11.96 -16.51
CA GLY A 23 8.66 -12.48 -15.79
C GLY A 23 7.41 -11.61 -15.98
N VAL A 24 6.34 -12.02 -15.32
CA VAL A 24 5.06 -11.30 -15.19
C VAL A 24 5.19 -10.11 -14.23
N TYR A 25 5.90 -10.29 -13.11
CA TYR A 25 6.04 -9.26 -12.07
C TYR A 25 7.38 -8.53 -12.12
N GLY A 26 8.41 -9.16 -12.71
CA GLY A 26 9.74 -8.59 -12.76
C GLY A 26 10.65 -9.36 -13.70
N LYS A 27 11.96 -9.16 -13.56
CA LYS A 27 12.96 -9.69 -14.47
C LYS A 27 14.07 -10.36 -13.69
N LEU A 28 14.31 -11.64 -13.99
CA LEU A 28 15.46 -12.39 -13.48
C LEU A 28 16.64 -12.21 -14.45
N THR A 29 17.77 -11.71 -13.94
CA THR A 29 19.04 -11.65 -14.68
C THR A 29 20.02 -12.61 -14.04
N ARG A 30 20.46 -13.60 -14.81
CA ARG A 30 21.46 -14.57 -14.36
C ARG A 30 22.87 -14.07 -14.65
N GLY A 31 23.65 -13.85 -13.58
CA GLY A 31 25.05 -13.40 -13.68
C GLY A 31 26.01 -14.55 -14.00
N GLU A 32 27.11 -14.24 -14.71
CA GLU A 32 28.19 -15.20 -15.03
C GLU A 32 28.95 -15.68 -13.77
N ASP A 33 28.94 -14.88 -12.69
CA ASP A 33 29.60 -15.17 -11.39
C ASP A 33 28.61 -15.66 -10.29
N ALA A 34 27.50 -16.29 -10.68
CA ALA A 34 26.50 -16.93 -9.80
C ALA A 34 25.65 -16.01 -8.88
N ALA A 35 25.69 -14.69 -9.05
CA ALA A 35 24.70 -13.80 -8.42
C ALA A 35 23.48 -13.59 -9.34
N ASP A 36 22.47 -14.42 -9.19
CA ASP A 36 21.16 -14.20 -9.81
C ASP A 36 20.51 -12.93 -9.20
N THR A 37 20.13 -11.97 -10.04
CA THR A 37 19.48 -10.71 -9.61
C THR A 37 18.06 -10.68 -10.12
N TYR A 38 17.09 -10.46 -9.23
CA TYR A 38 15.70 -10.21 -9.59
C TYR A 38 15.38 -8.73 -9.45
N THR A 39 14.85 -8.12 -10.50
CA THR A 39 14.39 -6.72 -10.50
C THR A 39 12.89 -6.71 -10.65
N LEU A 40 12.18 -6.28 -9.62
CA LEU A 40 10.73 -6.09 -9.67
C LEU A 40 10.37 -4.95 -10.64
N ASP A 41 9.35 -5.16 -11.46
CA ASP A 41 8.80 -4.12 -12.34
C ASP A 41 7.55 -3.52 -11.69
N ASN A 42 7.73 -2.47 -10.89
CA ASN A 42 6.62 -1.77 -10.22
C ASN A 42 5.64 -1.10 -11.19
N ASP A 43 6.04 -0.91 -12.45
CA ASP A 43 5.17 -0.35 -13.49
C ASP A 43 4.35 -1.43 -14.21
N SER A 44 4.63 -2.71 -13.97
CA SER A 44 3.85 -3.83 -14.51
C SER A 44 2.41 -3.82 -14.00
N GLN A 45 1.44 -3.96 -14.91
CA GLN A 45 0.03 -4.10 -14.53
C GLN A 45 -0.22 -5.25 -13.57
N ALA A 46 0.61 -6.31 -13.61
CA ALA A 46 0.48 -7.44 -12.70
C ALA A 46 0.89 -7.06 -11.27
N VAL A 47 1.96 -6.27 -11.09
CA VAL A 47 2.34 -5.73 -9.78
C VAL A 47 1.29 -4.74 -9.29
N GLN A 48 0.81 -3.86 -10.17
CA GLN A 48 -0.22 -2.86 -9.84
C GLN A 48 -1.59 -3.48 -9.53
N ALA A 49 -1.83 -4.72 -9.96
CA ALA A 49 -3.07 -5.44 -9.66
C ALA A 49 -3.06 -6.14 -8.30
N LEU A 50 -1.89 -6.28 -7.66
CA LEU A 50 -1.81 -6.87 -6.32
C LEU A 50 -2.43 -5.91 -5.30
N CYS A 51 -3.41 -6.38 -4.55
CA CYS A 51 -4.00 -5.66 -3.44
C CYS A 51 -3.18 -5.87 -2.16
N PHE A 52 -3.32 -4.99 -1.16
CA PHE A 52 -2.61 -5.13 0.10
C PHE A 52 -2.77 -6.52 0.74
N GLY A 53 -1.66 -7.06 1.25
CA GLY A 53 -1.63 -8.37 1.87
C GLY A 53 -1.72 -9.54 0.88
N GLU A 54 -1.93 -9.26 -0.42
CA GLU A 54 -1.75 -10.26 -1.45
C GLU A 54 -0.26 -10.53 -1.66
N THR A 55 0.03 -11.80 -1.88
CA THR A 55 1.35 -12.26 -2.29
C THR A 55 1.19 -12.99 -3.61
N ALA A 56 2.09 -12.72 -4.54
CA ALA A 56 2.24 -13.47 -5.77
C ALA A 56 3.56 -14.22 -5.76
N GLN A 57 3.57 -15.39 -6.36
CA GLN A 57 4.79 -16.14 -6.61
C GLN A 57 5.13 -16.07 -8.09
N GLU A 58 6.40 -15.88 -8.36
CA GLU A 58 6.98 -15.99 -9.69
C GLU A 58 8.06 -17.07 -9.68
N ASN A 59 7.89 -18.05 -10.56
CA ASN A 59 8.74 -19.23 -10.60
C ASN A 59 9.55 -19.27 -11.90
N PHE A 60 10.86 -19.47 -11.79
CA PHE A 60 11.77 -19.66 -12.91
C PHE A 60 12.44 -21.02 -12.81
N SER A 61 12.12 -21.91 -13.75
CA SER A 61 12.76 -23.23 -13.84
C SER A 61 14.14 -23.12 -14.49
N TYR A 62 15.09 -23.90 -14.01
CA TYR A 62 16.43 -24.03 -14.59
C TYR A 62 16.90 -25.49 -14.57
N ALA A 63 17.98 -25.79 -15.28
CA ALA A 63 18.64 -27.08 -15.21
C ALA A 63 20.15 -26.90 -15.19
N THR A 64 20.85 -27.70 -14.37
CA THR A 64 22.31 -27.81 -14.35
C THR A 64 22.72 -29.15 -14.92
N THR A 65 23.82 -29.21 -15.66
CA THR A 65 24.32 -30.45 -16.26
C THR A 65 25.83 -30.54 -16.15
N ASP A 66 26.32 -31.77 -15.93
CA ASP A 66 27.73 -32.14 -15.98
C ASP A 66 28.15 -32.70 -17.36
N GLY A 67 27.29 -32.52 -18.37
CA GLY A 67 27.50 -33.07 -19.72
C GLY A 67 27.08 -34.54 -19.87
N ILE A 68 26.71 -35.22 -18.78
CA ILE A 68 26.21 -36.60 -18.79
C ILE A 68 24.71 -36.62 -18.45
N ALA A 69 24.31 -35.90 -17.41
CA ALA A 69 22.92 -35.79 -16.97
C ALA A 69 22.56 -34.33 -16.65
N ALA A 70 21.28 -34.00 -16.80
CA ALA A 70 20.73 -32.71 -16.38
C ALA A 70 19.85 -32.87 -15.13
N THR A 71 20.02 -32.00 -14.15
CA THR A 71 19.20 -31.90 -12.95
C THR A 71 18.40 -30.61 -13.01
N ALA A 72 17.07 -30.71 -12.90
CA ALA A 72 16.19 -29.55 -12.86
C ALA A 72 16.14 -28.90 -11.47
N GLY A 73 15.94 -27.60 -11.43
CA GLY A 73 15.71 -26.79 -10.24
C GLY A 73 14.73 -25.65 -10.52
N GLU A 74 14.32 -24.95 -9.47
CA GLU A 74 13.38 -23.83 -9.54
C GLU A 74 13.83 -22.70 -8.62
N LEU A 75 13.66 -21.47 -9.08
CA LEU A 75 13.79 -20.26 -8.28
C LEU A 75 12.42 -19.62 -8.12
N THR A 76 12.01 -19.40 -6.89
CA THR A 76 10.73 -18.75 -6.55
C THR A 76 10.99 -17.38 -5.94
N PHE A 77 10.35 -16.37 -6.50
CA PHE A 77 10.31 -15.02 -5.95
C PHE A 77 8.91 -14.74 -5.42
N THR A 78 8.83 -14.22 -4.20
CA THR A 78 7.57 -13.74 -3.62
C THR A 78 7.49 -12.23 -3.82
N VAL A 79 6.42 -11.77 -4.44
CA VAL A 79 6.08 -10.36 -4.61
C VAL A 79 4.96 -10.05 -3.63
N GLU A 80 5.17 -9.04 -2.78
CA GLU A 80 4.23 -8.64 -1.73
C GLU A 80 3.75 -7.22 -1.99
N CYS A 81 2.44 -6.99 -1.87
CA CYS A 81 1.89 -5.63 -1.91
C CYS A 81 1.95 -5.00 -0.52
N GLN A 82 2.71 -3.90 -0.41
CA GLN A 82 2.81 -3.10 0.81
C GLN A 82 1.71 -2.03 0.84
N ASN A 83 1.17 -1.77 2.03
CA ASN A 83 0.23 -0.67 2.27
C ASN A 83 0.93 0.51 2.95
N TYR A 84 0.66 1.70 2.44
CA TYR A 84 1.12 2.97 2.96
C TYR A 84 -0.04 3.71 3.64
N ILE A 85 -0.06 3.62 4.97
CA ILE A 85 -1.11 4.22 5.80
C ILE A 85 -1.41 5.69 5.40
N PRO A 86 -2.67 6.13 5.45
CA PRO A 86 -3.00 7.51 5.20
C PRO A 86 -2.30 8.43 6.20
N ILE A 87 -2.00 9.65 5.76
CA ILE A 87 -1.44 10.71 6.60
C ILE A 87 -2.35 11.93 6.62
N LEU A 88 -2.32 12.65 7.74
CA LEU A 88 -2.86 14.02 7.82
C LEU A 88 -1.85 14.97 7.16
N TYR A 89 -2.22 15.54 6.02
CA TYR A 89 -1.36 16.42 5.25
C TYR A 89 -1.65 17.90 5.54
N ALA A 90 -2.93 18.28 5.60
CA ALA A 90 -3.37 19.63 5.93
C ALA A 90 -4.47 19.58 6.98
N PRO A 91 -4.24 20.06 8.22
CA PRO A 91 -5.26 20.08 9.25
C PRO A 91 -6.50 20.89 8.85
N ILE A 92 -7.66 20.44 9.30
CA ILE A 92 -8.93 21.15 9.24
C ILE A 92 -8.83 22.31 10.23
N ALA A 93 -9.27 23.50 9.81
CA ALA A 93 -9.29 24.65 10.70
C ALA A 93 -10.49 24.56 11.65
N ASP A 94 -10.38 25.16 12.84
CA ASP A 94 -11.50 25.35 13.75
C ASP A 94 -12.56 26.28 13.12
N HIS A 95 -13.85 26.05 13.43
CA HIS A 95 -14.92 26.93 12.99
C HIS A 95 -15.69 27.53 14.16
N THR A 96 -16.12 28.78 13.97
CA THR A 96 -17.05 29.45 14.86
C THR A 96 -18.37 29.69 14.11
N VAL A 97 -19.45 29.18 14.68
CA VAL A 97 -20.81 29.28 14.11
C VAL A 97 -21.74 29.93 15.13
N GLN A 98 -22.66 30.77 14.66
CA GLN A 98 -23.64 31.38 15.55
C GLN A 98 -24.79 30.41 15.83
N THR A 99 -25.36 30.48 17.03
CA THR A 99 -26.59 29.75 17.36
C THR A 99 -27.73 30.14 16.42
N ASN A 100 -28.66 29.20 16.19
CA ASN A 100 -29.81 29.34 15.30
C ASN A 100 -29.42 29.64 13.84
N THR A 101 -28.28 29.13 13.40
CA THR A 101 -27.84 29.18 12.01
C THR A 101 -27.68 27.77 11.45
N ALA A 102 -27.79 27.67 10.12
CA ALA A 102 -27.48 26.46 9.39
C ALA A 102 -26.27 26.74 8.48
N VAL A 103 -25.25 25.89 8.57
CA VAL A 103 -24.06 25.98 7.72
C VAL A 103 -23.66 24.60 7.20
N SER A 104 -22.99 24.58 6.06
CA SER A 104 -22.44 23.37 5.47
C SER A 104 -21.04 23.64 4.93
N TRP A 105 -20.15 22.67 5.10
CA TRP A 105 -18.72 22.82 4.92
C TRP A 105 -18.11 21.44 4.61
N PRO A 106 -17.40 21.31 3.48
CA PRO A 106 -16.71 20.08 3.13
C PRO A 106 -15.42 19.94 3.94
N ILE A 107 -14.94 18.70 4.09
CA ILE A 107 -13.54 18.46 4.42
C ILE A 107 -12.69 19.08 3.29
N PRO A 108 -11.74 19.98 3.60
CA PRO A 108 -10.89 20.58 2.57
C PRO A 108 -10.15 19.51 1.76
N ALA A 109 -10.11 19.68 0.44
CA ALA A 109 -9.34 18.78 -0.41
C ALA A 109 -7.86 18.79 0.01
N GLY A 110 -7.23 17.61 0.05
CA GLY A 110 -5.85 17.47 0.51
C GLY A 110 -5.67 17.46 2.02
N THR A 111 -6.75 17.39 2.82
CA THR A 111 -6.64 17.17 4.28
C THR A 111 -5.91 15.87 4.58
N PHE A 112 -6.33 14.77 3.91
CA PHE A 112 -5.73 13.45 4.07
C PHE A 112 -5.21 12.92 2.72
N SER A 113 -4.14 12.14 2.76
CA SER A 113 -3.55 11.50 1.58
C SER A 113 -2.98 10.13 1.93
N SER A 114 -3.09 9.16 1.02
CA SER A 114 -2.29 7.93 1.03
C SER A 114 -1.38 7.92 -0.20
N SER A 115 -0.20 7.32 -0.06
CA SER A 115 0.73 7.10 -1.18
C SER A 115 0.50 5.78 -1.90
N ASP A 116 -0.50 4.98 -1.50
CA ASP A 116 -0.88 3.78 -2.24
C ASP A 116 -1.43 4.15 -3.60
N GLN A 117 -1.04 3.36 -4.60
CA GLN A 117 -1.54 3.54 -5.94
C GLN A 117 -3.04 3.22 -5.98
N ASN A 118 -3.84 4.16 -6.47
CA ASN A 118 -5.31 4.09 -6.49
C ASN A 118 -5.98 4.02 -5.10
N ALA A 119 -5.30 4.51 -4.05
CA ALA A 119 -5.90 4.62 -2.72
C ALA A 119 -7.25 5.34 -2.78
N THR A 120 -8.30 4.68 -2.27
CA THR A 120 -9.60 5.31 -2.07
C THR A 120 -9.83 5.46 -0.57
N LEU A 121 -9.84 6.71 -0.10
CA LEU A 121 -10.07 6.99 1.31
C LEU A 121 -11.57 7.03 1.61
N THR A 122 -11.95 6.32 2.67
CA THR A 122 -13.28 6.36 3.29
C THR A 122 -13.23 7.25 4.53
N TYR A 123 -14.30 8.01 4.75
CA TYR A 123 -14.34 9.03 5.79
C TYR A 123 -15.40 8.74 6.83
N SER A 124 -15.10 9.08 8.08
CA SER A 124 -16.09 9.09 9.16
C SER A 124 -15.78 10.21 10.15
N ALA A 125 -16.76 10.59 10.97
CA ALA A 125 -16.60 11.62 11.98
C ALA A 125 -17.32 11.26 13.28
N THR A 126 -16.68 11.56 14.40
CA THR A 126 -17.19 11.40 15.76
C THR A 126 -16.80 12.62 16.59
N ARG A 127 -17.22 12.67 17.85
CA ARG A 127 -16.59 13.58 18.82
C ARG A 127 -15.16 13.09 19.12
N ALA A 128 -14.30 13.97 19.64
CA ALA A 128 -12.92 13.61 19.98
C ALA A 128 -12.78 12.42 20.96
N ASP A 129 -13.78 12.19 21.80
CA ASP A 129 -13.88 11.05 22.72
C ASP A 129 -14.47 9.77 22.08
N CYS A 130 -14.59 9.76 20.75
CA CYS A 130 -15.17 8.70 19.93
C CYS A 130 -16.67 8.45 20.17
N THR A 131 -17.38 9.37 20.82
CA THR A 131 -18.85 9.30 20.93
C THR A 131 -19.55 9.89 19.70
N ALA A 132 -20.85 9.62 19.55
CA ALA A 132 -21.63 10.11 18.42
C ALA A 132 -21.65 11.65 18.37
N LEU A 133 -21.67 12.20 17.16
CA LEU A 133 -21.86 13.63 16.96
C LEU A 133 -23.19 14.10 17.58
N PRO A 134 -23.26 15.34 18.09
CA PRO A 134 -24.53 15.92 18.52
C PRO A 134 -25.58 15.86 17.40
N GLY A 135 -26.86 15.66 17.72
CA GLY A 135 -27.89 15.48 16.68
C GLY A 135 -28.08 16.67 15.72
N TRP A 136 -27.55 17.84 16.08
CA TRP A 136 -27.53 19.05 15.25
C TRP A 136 -26.33 19.15 14.30
N LEU A 137 -25.38 18.23 14.38
CA LEU A 137 -24.17 18.14 13.55
C LEU A 137 -24.13 16.77 12.88
N GLN A 138 -24.23 16.76 11.55
CA GLN A 138 -24.20 15.53 10.75
C GLN A 138 -23.02 15.55 9.80
N PHE A 139 -22.41 14.38 9.57
CA PHE A 139 -21.37 14.18 8.58
C PHE A 139 -21.86 13.20 7.52
N ASP A 140 -21.78 13.60 6.26
CA ASP A 140 -22.02 12.75 5.11
C ASP A 140 -20.66 12.26 4.59
N SER A 141 -20.42 10.95 4.68
CA SER A 141 -19.15 10.33 4.28
C SER A 141 -19.00 10.19 2.76
N GLU A 142 -20.09 10.19 2.00
CA GLU A 142 -20.05 10.11 0.54
C GLU A 142 -19.66 11.47 -0.05
N THR A 143 -20.24 12.55 0.48
CA THR A 143 -19.94 13.92 0.05
C THR A 143 -18.86 14.61 0.87
N GLN A 144 -18.32 13.94 1.90
CA GLN A 144 -17.31 14.45 2.83
C GLN A 144 -17.68 15.81 3.42
N THR A 145 -18.95 15.99 3.74
CA THR A 145 -19.52 17.29 4.09
C THR A 145 -20.21 17.26 5.44
N PHE A 146 -19.91 18.26 6.27
CA PHE A 146 -20.64 18.52 7.50
C PHE A 146 -21.88 19.37 7.21
N SER A 147 -22.99 19.01 7.85
CA SER A 147 -24.23 19.78 7.92
C SER A 147 -24.50 20.14 9.37
N VAL A 148 -24.53 21.44 9.66
CA VAL A 148 -24.66 21.98 11.02
C VAL A 148 -25.92 22.79 11.12
N HIS A 149 -26.74 22.52 12.14
CA HIS A 149 -27.92 23.31 12.49
C HIS A 149 -27.92 23.64 13.99
N VAL A 150 -27.16 24.65 14.38
CA VAL A 150 -26.86 24.93 15.80
C VAL A 150 -28.14 25.37 16.54
N PRO A 151 -28.64 24.63 17.53
CA PRO A 151 -29.80 25.05 18.31
C PRO A 151 -29.43 26.18 19.29
N THR A 152 -30.45 26.85 19.86
CA THR A 152 -30.25 27.96 20.80
C THR A 152 -29.55 27.53 22.10
N ASP A 153 -29.73 26.27 22.50
CA ASP A 153 -29.18 25.64 23.70
C ASP A 153 -27.99 24.70 23.41
N ALA A 154 -27.35 24.86 22.25
CA ALA A 154 -26.20 24.06 21.85
C ALA A 154 -25.03 24.16 22.84
N GLU A 155 -24.20 23.13 22.85
CA GLU A 155 -22.89 23.17 23.49
C GLU A 155 -22.05 24.33 22.91
N VAL A 156 -21.29 25.02 23.77
CA VAL A 156 -20.48 26.19 23.37
C VAL A 156 -19.18 25.82 22.64
N SER A 157 -18.78 24.54 22.71
CA SER A 157 -17.61 23.98 22.03
C SER A 157 -17.81 22.49 21.84
N VAL A 158 -17.45 21.95 20.67
CA VAL A 158 -17.49 20.53 20.37
C VAL A 158 -16.25 20.20 19.57
N ASP A 159 -15.37 19.36 20.13
CA ASP A 159 -14.21 18.84 19.40
C ASP A 159 -14.66 17.67 18.52
N ILE A 160 -14.44 17.82 17.21
CA ILE A 160 -14.84 16.83 16.20
C ILE A 160 -13.60 16.08 15.76
N LYS A 161 -13.66 14.76 15.71
CA LYS A 161 -12.62 13.93 15.14
C LYS A 161 -13.05 13.36 13.80
N VAL A 162 -12.28 13.66 12.75
CA VAL A 162 -12.45 13.06 11.42
C VAL A 162 -11.42 11.96 11.23
N PHE A 163 -11.84 10.85 10.63
CA PHE A 163 -11.00 9.73 10.24
C PHE A 163 -11.02 9.57 8.73
N ALA A 164 -9.85 9.30 8.14
CA ALA A 164 -9.70 8.88 6.76
C ALA A 164 -8.96 7.54 6.72
N SER A 165 -9.62 6.49 6.25
CA SER A 165 -9.07 5.13 6.15
C SER A 165 -8.98 4.67 4.69
N ASP A 166 -7.91 3.97 4.35
CA ASP A 166 -7.73 3.31 3.05
C ASP A 166 -8.40 1.91 2.98
N GLY A 167 -9.02 1.46 4.06
CA GLY A 167 -9.70 0.16 4.12
C GLY A 167 -8.79 -1.05 4.34
N HIS A 168 -7.49 -0.87 4.61
CA HIS A 168 -6.51 -1.95 4.75
C HIS A 168 -6.28 -2.44 6.19
N GLY A 169 -7.19 -2.12 7.12
CA GLY A 169 -7.18 -2.61 8.50
C GLY A 169 -7.43 -1.52 9.53
N ASP A 170 -7.57 -1.92 10.79
CA ASP A 170 -8.02 -1.04 11.89
C ASP A 170 -7.02 0.08 12.22
N ASP A 171 -5.73 -0.09 11.94
CA ASP A 171 -4.68 0.92 12.13
C ASP A 171 -4.34 1.70 10.85
N SER A 172 -5.06 1.43 9.77
CA SER A 172 -4.83 2.04 8.46
C SER A 172 -5.70 3.28 8.26
N TYR A 173 -5.45 4.27 9.10
CA TYR A 173 -6.15 5.55 9.04
C TYR A 173 -5.28 6.72 9.49
N ALA A 174 -5.63 7.91 9.01
CA ALA A 174 -5.25 9.17 9.61
C ALA A 174 -6.47 9.81 10.27
N SER A 175 -6.23 10.69 11.23
CA SER A 175 -7.30 11.46 11.86
C SER A 175 -6.88 12.88 12.17
N ASP A 176 -7.85 13.76 12.27
CA ASP A 176 -7.68 15.15 12.71
C ASP A 176 -8.76 15.52 13.72
N VAL A 177 -8.43 16.45 14.62
CA VAL A 177 -9.36 17.02 15.62
C VAL A 177 -9.34 18.53 15.51
N PHE A 178 -10.52 19.14 15.38
CA PHE A 178 -10.75 20.57 15.21
C PHE A 178 -12.05 21.02 15.92
#